data_AF-A0A0R2GSL7-F1
#
_entry.id   AF-A0A0R2GSL7-F1
#
_cell.length_a   1.000
_cell.length_b   1.000
_cell.length_c   1.000
_cell.angle_alpha   90.00
_cell.angle_beta   90.00
_cell.angle_gamma   90.00
#
_symmetry.space_group_name_H-M   'P 1'
#
loop_
_entity.id
_entity.type
_entity.pdbx_description
1 polymer ?
#
loop_
_entity_poly.entity_id
_entity_poly.type
_entity_poly.pdbx_seq_one_letter_code
_entity_poly.pdbx_strand_id
1 'polypeptide(L)'
;MNKGYGIDQQTLKAMAGNLKDSVVELTQCGEHLSRQAMLVSLSLQLSGLKRQLSTSTGRAKLLQTAGRTPFGLPRSVHLTSSVTKKRFAGRPVMVLNAQPGPQPVVLALYGGAYVLAPTKVHWQFYDRLAQTSGAQVWVPDYPHLPGATVDQALAYLHRLYAALYDQTPVSQITLLGDSAGGGLAASLTEELVTQGLPVPGHLVLLSPWLDLHLTNPALPAYARRDVLLDQAGLQALGAKFAGDRSAVDYRVAPLRGPLNGMRDVQLFVGTKELMCLDTIEFANRLASEDVPAQLIIGRGLYHAYPLYATPEGQAALLAMAKTIKGEVKHD
;
A
#
# COMPACT_ATOMS: atom_id res chain seq x y z
N MET A 1 -33.43 -23.71 -1.30
CA MET A 1 -33.95 -22.34 -1.03
C MET A 1 -32.76 -21.46 -0.64
N ASN A 2 -32.49 -20.44 -1.45
CA ASN A 2 -31.42 -19.46 -1.27
C ASN A 2 -31.54 -18.74 0.08
N LYS A 3 -30.50 -18.78 0.92
CA LYS A 3 -30.26 -17.73 1.94
C LYS A 3 -29.17 -16.82 1.39
N GLY A 4 -29.59 -15.69 0.83
CA GLY A 4 -28.70 -14.63 0.39
C GLY A 4 -27.97 -14.02 1.60
N TYR A 5 -26.65 -13.93 1.50
CA TYR A 5 -25.83 -13.13 2.41
C TYR A 5 -26.07 -11.65 2.07
N GLY A 6 -27.08 -11.06 2.71
CA GLY A 6 -27.22 -9.61 2.79
C GLY A 6 -26.30 -9.11 3.90
N ILE A 7 -25.50 -8.09 3.61
CA ILE A 7 -24.84 -7.30 4.64
C ILE A 7 -25.94 -6.77 5.56
N ASP A 8 -25.80 -7.02 6.87
CA ASP A 8 -26.82 -6.65 7.84
C ASP A 8 -27.00 -5.11 7.87
N GLN A 9 -28.25 -4.65 8.03
CA GLN A 9 -28.59 -3.23 8.00
C GLN A 9 -27.90 -2.40 9.08
N GLN A 10 -27.49 -3.03 10.17
CA GLN A 10 -26.77 -2.40 11.28
C GLN A 10 -25.32 -2.12 10.88
N THR A 11 -24.67 -3.06 10.19
CA THR A 11 -23.36 -2.86 9.55
C THR A 11 -23.42 -1.77 8.46
N LEU A 12 -24.45 -1.77 7.60
CA LEU A 12 -24.65 -0.71 6.59
C LEU A 12 -24.95 0.67 7.20
N LYS A 13 -25.66 0.74 8.33
CA LYS A 13 -25.95 1.99 9.04
C LYS A 13 -24.75 2.50 9.83
N ALA A 14 -23.96 1.62 10.45
CA ALA A 14 -22.70 1.97 11.10
C ALA A 14 -21.67 2.47 10.07
N MET A 15 -21.63 1.82 8.90
CA MET A 15 -20.91 2.33 7.73
C MET A 15 -21.45 3.71 7.32
N ALA A 16 -22.75 3.88 7.08
CA ALA A 16 -23.30 5.15 6.63
C ALA A 16 -23.18 6.32 7.64
N GLY A 17 -23.14 6.03 8.94
CA GLY A 17 -23.01 7.01 10.02
C GLY A 17 -21.59 7.57 10.13
N ASN A 18 -20.58 6.70 10.13
CA ASN A 18 -19.17 7.09 10.27
C ASN A 18 -18.53 7.47 8.92
N LEU A 19 -19.07 7.01 7.78
CA LEU A 19 -18.62 7.41 6.44
C LEU A 19 -19.11 8.81 6.01
N LYS A 20 -20.04 9.44 6.75
CA LYS A 20 -20.64 10.71 6.32
C LYS A 20 -19.62 11.85 6.23
N ASP A 21 -18.57 11.78 7.06
CA ASP A 21 -17.45 12.72 7.06
C ASP A 21 -16.22 12.17 6.30
N SER A 22 -16.10 10.84 6.13
CA SER A 22 -14.93 10.20 5.51
C SER A 22 -15.13 9.74 4.06
N VAL A 23 -16.31 9.86 3.46
CA VAL A 23 -16.59 9.33 2.12
C VAL A 23 -17.16 10.37 1.18
N VAL A 24 -16.24 11.02 0.49
CA VAL A 24 -16.51 12.07 -0.51
C VAL A 24 -17.14 11.52 -1.80
N GLU A 25 -17.18 10.20 -2.02
CA GLU A 25 -17.60 9.60 -3.31
C GLU A 25 -18.81 8.65 -3.26
N LEU A 26 -19.41 8.37 -2.09
CA LEU A 26 -20.56 7.46 -2.06
C LEU A 26 -21.83 8.08 -2.67
N THR A 27 -21.91 9.40 -2.77
CA THR A 27 -23.12 10.14 -3.15
C THR A 27 -23.13 10.68 -4.58
N GLN A 28 -22.03 10.56 -5.33
CA GLN A 28 -22.00 11.00 -6.73
C GLN A 28 -22.62 9.93 -7.64
N CYS A 29 -23.80 10.22 -8.17
CA CYS A 29 -24.49 9.42 -9.17
C CYS A 29 -23.85 9.69 -10.54
N GLY A 30 -23.12 8.71 -11.10
CA GLY A 30 -22.51 8.78 -12.44
C GLY A 30 -21.26 7.91 -12.58
N GLU A 31 -21.39 6.73 -13.17
CA GLU A 31 -20.25 5.84 -13.48
C GLU A 31 -19.49 6.34 -14.72
N HIS A 32 -18.44 7.14 -14.55
CA HIS A 32 -17.50 7.37 -15.64
C HIS A 32 -16.06 7.19 -15.18
N LEU A 33 -15.60 5.94 -15.27
CA LEU A 33 -14.17 5.62 -15.37
C LEU A 33 -13.56 6.38 -16.55
N SER A 34 -12.43 7.04 -16.35
CA SER A 34 -11.71 7.68 -17.43
C SER A 34 -11.29 6.65 -18.49
N ARG A 35 -11.15 7.10 -19.75
CA ARG A 35 -10.65 6.25 -20.83
C ARG A 35 -9.28 5.67 -20.51
N GLN A 36 -8.44 6.46 -19.84
CA GLN A 36 -7.13 6.05 -19.35
C GLN A 36 -7.26 4.92 -18.32
N ALA A 37 -8.18 5.04 -17.35
CA ALA A 37 -8.41 3.97 -16.37
C ALA A 37 -8.92 2.68 -17.03
N MET A 38 -9.80 2.77 -18.02
CA MET A 38 -10.24 1.60 -18.79
C MET A 38 -9.08 0.92 -19.54
N LEU A 39 -8.19 1.70 -20.17
CA LEU A 39 -7.02 1.18 -20.86
C LEU A 39 -6.02 0.51 -19.90
N VAL A 40 -5.80 1.10 -18.72
CA VAL A 40 -4.96 0.47 -17.69
C VAL A 40 -5.59 -0.85 -17.22
N SER A 41 -6.89 -0.87 -16.93
CA SER A 41 -7.59 -2.09 -16.53
C SER A 41 -7.41 -3.21 -17.57
N LEU A 42 -7.54 -2.90 -18.86
CA LEU A 42 -7.30 -3.85 -19.95
C LEU A 42 -5.83 -4.31 -19.98
N SER A 43 -4.88 -3.38 -19.83
CA SER A 43 -3.45 -3.71 -19.79
C SER A 43 -3.11 -4.66 -18.63
N LEU A 44 -3.67 -4.44 -17.45
CA LEU A 44 -3.50 -5.29 -16.28
C LEU A 44 -4.05 -6.70 -16.53
N GLN A 45 -5.25 -6.79 -17.11
CA GLN A 45 -5.86 -8.06 -17.48
C GLN A 45 -4.99 -8.84 -18.49
N LEU A 46 -4.34 -8.15 -19.43
CA LEU A 46 -3.46 -8.74 -20.44
C LEU A 46 -2.03 -9.03 -19.95
N SER A 47 -1.62 -8.46 -18.80
CA SER A 47 -0.26 -8.63 -18.25
C SER A 47 0.10 -10.09 -17.94
N GLY A 48 -0.91 -10.93 -17.70
CA GLY A 48 -0.74 -12.33 -17.35
C GLY A 48 -0.30 -12.57 -15.89
N LEU A 49 -0.16 -11.53 -15.06
CA LEU A 49 0.24 -11.68 -13.66
C LEU A 49 -0.74 -12.55 -12.87
N LYS A 50 -2.06 -12.34 -13.04
CA LYS A 50 -3.09 -13.17 -12.40
C LYS A 50 -2.89 -14.67 -12.69
N ARG A 51 -2.59 -15.02 -13.94
CA ARG A 51 -2.31 -16.40 -14.37
C ARG A 51 -0.99 -16.94 -13.78
N GLN A 52 0.02 -16.10 -13.64
CA GLN A 52 1.27 -16.48 -12.99
C GLN A 52 1.06 -16.73 -11.50
N LEU A 53 0.24 -15.90 -10.82
CA LEU A 53 -0.10 -16.07 -9.42
C LEU A 53 -0.95 -17.32 -9.18
N SER A 54 -1.89 -17.65 -10.07
CA SER A 54 -2.82 -18.77 -9.86
C SER A 54 -2.17 -20.15 -9.97
N THR A 55 -1.06 -20.28 -10.70
CA THR A 55 -0.37 -21.56 -10.92
C THR A 55 0.86 -21.73 -10.04
N SER A 56 1.11 -22.93 -9.52
CA SER A 56 2.32 -23.24 -8.75
C SER A 56 3.60 -23.00 -9.55
N THR A 57 3.63 -23.43 -10.81
CA THR A 57 4.74 -23.19 -11.74
C THR A 57 4.95 -21.69 -12.00
N GLY A 58 3.87 -20.93 -12.16
CA GLY A 58 3.94 -19.48 -12.31
C GLY A 58 4.57 -18.81 -11.09
N ARG A 59 4.10 -19.14 -9.88
CA ARG A 59 4.67 -18.65 -8.61
C ARG A 59 6.13 -19.03 -8.45
N ALA A 60 6.51 -20.26 -8.76
CA ALA A 60 7.90 -20.71 -8.72
C ALA A 60 8.79 -19.90 -9.67
N LYS A 61 8.30 -19.59 -10.87
CA LYS A 61 9.00 -18.73 -11.83
C LYS A 61 9.16 -17.30 -11.29
N LEU A 62 8.12 -16.73 -10.69
CA LEU A 62 8.20 -15.39 -10.06
C LEU A 62 9.28 -15.36 -8.97
N LEU A 63 9.30 -16.35 -8.07
CA LEU A 63 10.29 -16.47 -7.00
C LEU A 63 11.72 -16.64 -7.55
N GLN A 64 11.89 -17.45 -8.60
CA GLN A 64 13.19 -17.64 -9.24
C GLN A 64 13.69 -16.35 -9.90
N THR A 65 12.81 -15.64 -10.60
CA THR A 65 13.14 -14.35 -11.24
C THR A 65 13.49 -13.30 -10.19
N ALA A 66 12.70 -13.19 -9.12
CA ALA A 66 12.95 -12.28 -8.01
C ALA A 66 14.35 -12.45 -7.40
N GLY A 67 14.80 -13.70 -7.21
CA GLY A 67 16.15 -13.99 -6.71
C GLY A 67 17.30 -13.59 -7.65
N ARG A 68 17.01 -13.18 -8.89
CA ARG A 68 18.00 -12.84 -9.93
C ARG A 68 17.89 -11.40 -10.41
N THR A 69 16.73 -10.77 -10.30
CA THR A 69 16.50 -9.42 -10.78
C THR A 69 17.11 -8.42 -9.79
N PRO A 70 18.12 -7.63 -10.19
CA PRO A 70 18.70 -6.65 -9.29
C PRO A 70 17.70 -5.52 -9.02
N PHE A 71 17.67 -5.05 -7.78
CA PHE A 71 16.94 -3.85 -7.42
C PHE A 71 17.57 -2.61 -8.06
N GLY A 72 16.72 -1.79 -8.69
CA GLY A 72 17.12 -0.50 -9.23
C GLY A 72 16.17 0.05 -10.28
N LEU A 73 16.49 1.25 -10.77
CA LEU A 73 15.76 1.91 -11.83
C LEU A 73 16.00 1.19 -13.17
N PRO A 74 14.96 0.71 -13.89
CA PRO A 74 15.14 0.14 -15.21
C PRO A 74 15.70 1.17 -16.19
N ARG A 75 16.60 0.76 -17.09
CA ARG A 75 17.26 1.67 -18.07
C ARG A 75 16.29 2.44 -18.97
N SER A 76 15.09 1.91 -19.18
CA SER A 76 14.04 2.53 -20.00
C SER A 76 13.19 3.57 -19.25
N VAL A 77 13.47 3.80 -17.98
CA VAL A 77 12.74 4.76 -17.14
C VAL A 77 13.60 5.99 -16.95
N HIS A 78 13.10 7.11 -17.47
CA HIS A 78 13.65 8.44 -17.22
C HIS A 78 12.78 9.13 -16.18
N LEU A 79 13.41 9.67 -15.14
CA LEU A 79 12.76 10.40 -14.06
C LEU A 79 13.16 11.88 -14.16
N THR A 80 12.24 12.77 -13.79
CA THR A 80 12.52 14.20 -13.70
C THR A 80 13.34 14.53 -12.46
N SER A 81 13.08 13.85 -11.35
CA SER A 81 13.80 14.01 -10.09
C SER A 81 15.24 13.50 -10.18
N SER A 82 16.13 14.14 -9.45
CA SER A 82 17.46 13.59 -9.16
C SER A 82 17.32 12.25 -8.45
N VAL A 83 18.23 11.32 -8.72
CA VAL A 83 18.23 9.99 -8.10
C VAL A 83 19.59 9.70 -7.50
N THR A 84 19.62 9.52 -6.19
CA THR A 84 20.84 9.10 -5.46
C THR A 84 20.69 7.66 -5.00
N LYS A 85 21.70 6.83 -5.29
CA LYS A 85 21.77 5.47 -4.76
C LYS A 85 22.57 5.45 -3.46
N LYS A 86 21.91 5.16 -2.34
CA LYS A 86 22.51 4.92 -1.03
C LYS A 86 22.56 3.42 -0.74
N ARG A 87 23.22 3.04 0.36
CA ARG A 87 23.15 1.69 0.93
C ARG A 87 22.80 1.79 2.41
N PHE A 88 21.94 0.91 2.88
CA PHE A 88 21.59 0.75 4.27
C PHE A 88 21.61 -0.74 4.63
N ALA A 89 22.32 -1.11 5.71
CA ALA A 89 22.50 -2.50 6.14
C ALA A 89 22.85 -3.47 4.98
N GLY A 90 23.69 -3.01 4.04
CA GLY A 90 24.11 -3.82 2.89
C GLY A 90 23.11 -3.90 1.73
N ARG A 91 21.94 -3.27 1.81
CA ARG A 91 20.92 -3.24 0.74
C ARG A 91 20.84 -1.85 0.09
N PRO A 92 20.55 -1.75 -1.23
CA PRO A 92 20.37 -0.46 -1.88
C PRO A 92 19.16 0.32 -1.35
N VAL A 93 19.27 1.65 -1.34
CA VAL A 93 18.15 2.56 -1.14
C VAL A 93 18.22 3.62 -2.22
N MET A 94 17.19 3.74 -3.04
CA MET A 94 17.10 4.83 -4.03
C MET A 94 16.43 6.02 -3.35
N VAL A 95 17.05 7.19 -3.44
CA VAL A 95 16.49 8.44 -2.92
C VAL A 95 16.23 9.39 -4.08
N LEU A 96 14.96 9.71 -4.32
CA LEU A 96 14.53 10.62 -5.36
C LEU A 96 14.36 12.03 -4.77
N ASN A 97 14.73 13.05 -5.54
CA ASN A 97 14.50 14.46 -5.24
C ASN A 97 15.11 14.95 -3.91
N ALA A 98 16.27 14.39 -3.53
CA ALA A 98 17.04 14.92 -2.42
C ALA A 98 17.69 16.26 -2.83
N GLN A 99 17.34 17.32 -2.11
CA GLN A 99 17.86 18.68 -2.27
C GLN A 99 18.51 19.16 -0.97
N PRO A 100 19.38 20.19 -1.01
CA PRO A 100 19.89 20.81 0.20
C PRO A 100 18.77 21.48 1.02
N GLY A 101 18.83 21.33 2.35
CA GLY A 101 17.89 21.95 3.30
C GLY A 101 16.77 21.00 3.77
N PRO A 102 15.91 21.47 4.70
CA PRO A 102 14.81 20.66 5.22
C PRO A 102 13.78 20.31 4.14
N GLN A 103 13.41 19.03 4.04
CA GLN A 103 12.37 18.53 3.14
C GLN A 103 11.53 17.46 3.85
N PRO A 104 10.22 17.34 3.54
CA PRO A 104 9.44 16.17 3.93
C PRO A 104 10.09 14.89 3.39
N VAL A 105 10.01 13.81 4.18
CA VAL A 105 10.54 12.50 3.83
C VAL A 105 9.39 11.54 3.59
N VAL A 106 9.40 10.86 2.45
CA VAL A 106 8.54 9.71 2.21
C VAL A 106 9.40 8.45 2.22
N LEU A 107 9.17 7.54 3.17
CA LEU A 107 9.70 6.18 3.08
C LEU A 107 8.66 5.33 2.34
N ALA A 108 8.93 5.06 1.06
CA ALA A 108 8.02 4.39 0.14
C ALA A 108 8.35 2.89 0.02
N LEU A 109 7.41 2.05 0.44
CA LEU A 109 7.48 0.60 0.40
C LEU A 109 6.66 0.09 -0.79
N TYR A 110 7.34 -0.43 -1.80
CA TYR A 110 6.70 -0.90 -3.04
C TYR A 110 5.86 -2.15 -2.83
N GLY A 111 4.82 -2.32 -3.64
CA GLY A 111 4.09 -3.56 -3.77
C GLY A 111 4.80 -4.58 -4.66
N GLY A 112 4.26 -5.80 -4.68
CA GLY A 112 4.84 -6.90 -5.45
C GLY A 112 4.63 -8.29 -4.85
N ALA A 113 3.62 -8.45 -3.98
CA ALA A 113 3.35 -9.68 -3.23
C ALA A 113 4.57 -10.20 -2.46
N TYR A 114 5.45 -9.30 -2.00
CA TYR A 114 6.75 -9.59 -1.39
C TYR A 114 7.70 -10.40 -2.26
N VAL A 115 7.52 -10.40 -3.58
CA VAL A 115 8.35 -11.13 -4.55
C VAL A 115 8.92 -10.19 -5.60
N LEU A 116 8.11 -9.27 -6.12
CA LEU A 116 8.49 -8.42 -7.25
C LEU A 116 9.19 -7.15 -6.77
N ALA A 117 10.22 -6.75 -7.52
CA ALA A 117 10.85 -5.45 -7.38
C ALA A 117 9.97 -4.32 -7.99
N PRO A 118 10.24 -3.03 -7.68
CA PRO A 118 9.49 -1.92 -8.25
C PRO A 118 9.47 -1.93 -9.77
N THR A 119 8.27 -1.81 -10.33
CA THR A 119 8.06 -1.70 -11.78
C THR A 119 8.28 -0.27 -12.29
N LYS A 120 8.25 -0.08 -13.62
CA LYS A 120 8.24 1.25 -14.23
C LYS A 120 7.14 2.16 -13.65
N VAL A 121 5.96 1.61 -13.38
CA VAL A 121 4.82 2.37 -12.83
C VAL A 121 5.14 2.89 -11.42
N HIS A 122 5.79 2.09 -10.58
CA HIS A 122 6.22 2.53 -9.24
C HIS A 122 7.22 3.70 -9.35
N TRP A 123 8.27 3.55 -10.16
CA TRP A 123 9.28 4.62 -10.31
C TRP A 123 8.69 5.92 -10.86
N GLN A 124 7.80 5.83 -11.84
CA GLN A 124 7.09 7.01 -12.37
C GLN A 124 6.15 7.63 -11.33
N PHE A 125 5.50 6.82 -10.50
CA PHE A 125 4.69 7.31 -9.38
C PHE A 125 5.54 8.04 -8.34
N TYR A 126 6.65 7.44 -7.88
CA TYR A 126 7.54 8.06 -6.90
C TYR A 126 8.13 9.37 -7.40
N ASP A 127 8.48 9.46 -8.69
CA ASP A 127 8.95 10.69 -9.31
C ASP A 127 7.86 11.78 -9.34
N ARG A 128 6.64 11.45 -9.80
CA ARG A 128 5.51 12.39 -9.78
C ARG A 128 5.18 12.85 -8.36
N LEU A 129 5.24 11.94 -7.38
CA LEU A 129 5.01 12.25 -5.97
C LEU A 129 6.07 13.21 -5.45
N ALA A 130 7.35 12.95 -5.74
CA ALA A 130 8.46 13.79 -5.33
C ALA A 130 8.33 15.21 -5.92
N GLN A 131 8.03 15.31 -7.23
CA GLN A 131 7.83 16.60 -7.91
C GLN A 131 6.62 17.38 -7.36
N THR A 132 5.52 16.69 -7.04
CA THR A 132 4.28 17.34 -6.60
C THR A 132 4.34 17.77 -5.14
N SER A 133 4.95 16.94 -4.28
CA SER A 133 5.08 17.18 -2.84
C SER A 133 6.30 18.00 -2.45
N GLY A 134 7.34 18.03 -3.28
CA GLY A 134 8.65 18.59 -2.91
C GLY A 134 9.44 17.71 -1.93
N ALA A 135 8.93 16.52 -1.60
CA ALA A 135 9.55 15.59 -0.68
C ALA A 135 10.75 14.86 -1.31
N GLN A 136 11.63 14.38 -0.44
CA GLN A 136 12.57 13.32 -0.78
C GLN A 136 11.89 11.96 -0.62
N VAL A 137 11.95 11.11 -1.65
CA VAL A 137 11.31 9.79 -1.64
C VAL A 137 12.36 8.69 -1.54
N TRP A 138 12.38 8.02 -0.39
CA TRP A 138 13.27 6.91 -0.06
C TRP A 138 12.59 5.59 -0.40
N VAL A 139 13.16 4.86 -1.37
CA VAL A 139 12.69 3.55 -1.82
C VAL A 139 13.76 2.51 -1.47
N PRO A 140 13.62 1.77 -0.35
CA PRO A 140 14.58 0.74 0.03
C PRO A 140 14.31 -0.57 -0.71
N ASP A 141 15.37 -1.28 -1.10
CA ASP A 141 15.31 -2.72 -1.38
C ASP A 141 15.10 -3.47 -0.06
N TYR A 142 13.89 -3.48 0.47
CA TYR A 142 13.62 -4.13 1.76
C TYR A 142 13.67 -5.67 1.61
N PRO A 143 14.04 -6.43 2.66
CA PRO A 143 14.07 -7.89 2.60
C PRO A 143 12.71 -8.48 2.22
N HIS A 144 12.70 -9.37 1.22
CA HIS A 144 11.48 -9.99 0.70
C HIS A 144 11.76 -11.42 0.19
N LEU A 145 10.73 -12.13 -0.27
CA LEU A 145 10.88 -13.46 -0.85
C LEU A 145 11.81 -13.46 -2.07
N PRO A 146 12.46 -14.60 -2.37
CA PRO A 146 12.42 -15.86 -1.62
C PRO A 146 13.33 -15.89 -0.38
N GLY A 147 14.16 -14.87 -0.15
CA GLY A 147 15.27 -14.91 0.82
C GLY A 147 14.98 -14.37 2.21
N ALA A 148 13.78 -13.83 2.45
CA ALA A 148 13.38 -13.26 3.74
C ALA A 148 11.87 -13.44 3.98
N THR A 149 11.51 -13.41 5.26
CA THR A 149 10.15 -13.37 5.78
C THR A 149 9.85 -11.97 6.35
N VAL A 150 8.64 -11.79 6.86
CA VAL A 150 8.17 -10.57 7.51
C VAL A 150 9.09 -10.11 8.64
N ASP A 151 9.71 -11.03 9.38
CA ASP A 151 10.57 -10.68 10.52
C ASP A 151 11.85 -9.98 10.07
N GLN A 152 12.51 -10.49 9.03
CA GLN A 152 13.70 -9.80 8.52
C GLN A 152 13.33 -8.48 7.83
N ALA A 153 12.16 -8.41 7.19
CA ALA A 153 11.67 -7.19 6.57
C ALA A 153 11.42 -6.09 7.61
N LEU A 154 10.66 -6.39 8.67
CA LEU A 154 10.37 -5.46 9.75
C LEU A 154 11.63 -5.07 10.53
N ALA A 155 12.50 -6.01 10.87
CA ALA A 155 13.76 -5.70 11.56
C ALA A 155 14.65 -4.75 10.74
N TYR A 156 14.69 -4.90 9.41
CA TYR A 156 15.38 -3.97 8.53
C TYR A 156 14.71 -2.59 8.52
N LEU A 157 13.38 -2.55 8.40
CA LEU A 157 12.62 -1.32 8.29
C LEU A 157 12.61 -0.51 9.59
N HIS A 158 12.55 -1.15 10.76
CA HIS A 158 12.74 -0.48 12.06
C HIS A 158 14.04 0.30 12.10
N ARG A 159 15.14 -0.35 11.72
CA ARG A 159 16.46 0.27 11.72
C ARG A 159 16.56 1.41 10.71
N LEU A 160 15.98 1.22 9.53
CA LEU A 160 15.99 2.26 8.48
C LEU A 160 15.15 3.46 8.91
N TYR A 161 13.97 3.22 9.46
CA TYR A 161 13.08 4.26 9.95
C TYR A 161 13.69 5.02 11.13
N ALA A 162 14.38 4.33 12.05
CA ALA A 162 15.18 4.96 13.10
C ALA A 162 16.23 5.93 12.56
N ALA A 163 17.01 5.48 11.57
CA ALA A 163 17.99 6.35 10.93
C ALA A 163 17.37 7.59 10.24
N LEU A 164 16.09 7.53 9.83
CA LEU A 164 15.36 8.67 9.28
C LEU A 164 14.86 9.62 10.38
N TYR A 165 14.21 9.11 11.43
CA TYR A 165 13.66 9.97 12.48
C TYR A 165 14.74 10.58 13.40
N ASP A 166 15.95 10.02 13.42
CA ASP A 166 17.11 10.64 14.08
C ASP A 166 17.54 11.96 13.39
N GLN A 167 17.15 12.16 12.13
CA GLN A 167 17.56 13.31 11.32
C GLN A 167 16.39 14.19 10.85
N THR A 168 15.16 13.66 10.91
CA THR A 168 13.96 14.32 10.40
C THR A 168 12.87 14.25 11.47
N PRO A 169 12.21 15.37 11.82
CA PRO A 169 11.07 15.33 12.73
C PRO A 169 10.03 14.33 12.23
N VAL A 170 9.50 13.47 13.11
CA VAL A 170 8.52 12.45 12.69
C VAL A 170 7.28 13.05 12.03
N SER A 171 6.89 14.26 12.40
CA SER A 171 5.81 15.02 11.75
C SER A 171 6.06 15.35 10.28
N GLN A 172 7.29 15.20 9.78
CA GLN A 172 7.66 15.37 8.38
C GLN A 172 7.98 14.03 7.69
N ILE A 173 7.83 12.90 8.39
CA ILE A 173 8.03 11.58 7.81
C ILE A 173 6.67 10.96 7.49
N THR A 174 6.50 10.60 6.22
CA THR A 174 5.38 9.78 5.73
C THR A 174 5.87 8.36 5.47
N LEU A 175 5.20 7.37 6.06
CA LEU A 175 5.29 6.00 5.55
C LEU A 175 4.27 5.85 4.43
N LEU A 176 4.74 5.48 3.24
CA LEU A 176 3.88 5.21 2.10
C LEU A 176 4.07 3.76 1.68
N GLY A 177 2.99 3.04 1.41
CA GLY A 177 3.11 1.70 0.84
C GLY A 177 1.94 1.31 -0.03
N ASP A 178 2.22 0.55 -1.10
CA ASP A 178 1.18 -0.03 -1.94
C ASP A 178 1.12 -1.55 -1.79
N SER A 179 -0.07 -2.15 -1.80
CA SER A 179 -0.26 -3.60 -1.77
C SER A 179 0.50 -4.26 -0.60
N ALA A 180 1.40 -5.20 -0.90
CA ALA A 180 2.32 -5.79 0.05
C ALA A 180 3.14 -4.75 0.85
N GLY A 181 3.66 -3.71 0.19
CA GLY A 181 4.36 -2.61 0.87
C GLY A 181 3.43 -1.80 1.77
N GLY A 182 2.14 -1.68 1.41
CA GLY A 182 1.12 -1.06 2.26
C GLY A 182 0.82 -1.87 3.52
N GLY A 183 0.70 -3.19 3.39
CA GLY A 183 0.60 -4.08 4.55
C GLY A 183 1.82 -3.96 5.45
N LEU A 184 3.02 -3.95 4.88
CA LEU A 184 4.27 -3.81 5.64
C LEU A 184 4.42 -2.44 6.32
N ALA A 185 3.96 -1.36 5.69
CA ALA A 185 3.93 -0.03 6.27
C ALA A 185 2.98 0.03 7.48
N ALA A 186 1.81 -0.61 7.38
CA ALA A 186 0.87 -0.76 8.49
C ALA A 186 1.51 -1.56 9.64
N SER A 187 2.03 -2.76 9.37
CA SER A 187 2.69 -3.61 10.36
C SER A 187 3.87 -2.91 11.06
N LEU A 188 4.69 -2.14 10.32
CA LEU A 188 5.77 -1.35 10.91
C LEU A 188 5.22 -0.29 11.88
N THR A 189 4.18 0.43 11.46
CA THR A 189 3.55 1.47 12.30
C THR A 189 2.96 0.87 13.57
N GLU A 190 2.31 -0.28 13.47
CA GLU A 190 1.80 -1.03 14.63
C GLU A 190 2.91 -1.45 15.60
N GLU A 191 4.06 -1.91 15.09
CA GLU A 191 5.21 -2.22 15.94
C GLU A 191 5.78 -0.98 16.62
N LEU A 192 5.86 0.16 15.93
CA LEU A 192 6.31 1.43 16.52
C LEU A 192 5.37 1.87 17.66
N VAL A 193 4.05 1.80 17.43
CA VAL A 193 3.02 2.07 18.44
C VAL A 193 3.18 1.13 19.64
N THR A 194 3.26 -0.17 19.39
CA THR A 194 3.37 -1.20 20.44
C THR A 194 4.60 -1.01 21.32
N GLN A 195 5.73 -0.58 20.72
CA GLN A 195 7.00 -0.39 21.41
C GLN A 195 7.15 1.01 22.02
N GLY A 196 6.18 1.91 21.84
CA GLY A 196 6.27 3.29 22.31
C GLY A 196 7.38 4.09 21.60
N LEU A 197 7.71 3.73 20.36
CA LEU A 197 8.71 4.41 19.54
C LEU A 197 8.09 5.60 18.79
N PRO A 198 8.91 6.54 18.28
CA PRO A 198 8.41 7.63 17.45
C PRO A 198 7.60 7.10 16.26
N VAL A 199 6.36 7.56 16.10
CA VAL A 199 5.44 7.16 15.02
C VAL A 199 5.49 8.21 13.90
N PRO A 200 5.48 7.82 12.61
CA PRO A 200 5.45 8.77 11.50
C PRO A 200 4.27 9.73 11.60
N GLY A 201 4.44 10.95 11.08
CA GLY A 201 3.41 11.97 11.07
C GLY A 201 2.23 11.60 10.19
N HIS A 202 2.48 10.81 9.14
CA HIS A 202 1.48 10.37 8.18
C HIS A 202 1.70 8.92 7.77
N LEU A 203 0.60 8.19 7.56
CA LEU A 203 0.59 6.84 7.01
C LEU A 203 -0.29 6.80 5.76
N VAL A 204 0.30 6.52 4.59
CA VAL A 204 -0.39 6.51 3.31
C VAL A 204 -0.37 5.10 2.71
N LEU A 205 -1.54 4.48 2.60
CA LEU A 205 -1.70 3.10 2.19
C LEU A 205 -2.52 3.00 0.89
N LEU A 206 -1.92 2.40 -0.13
CA LEU A 206 -2.52 2.23 -1.45
C LEU A 206 -2.88 0.75 -1.67
N SER A 207 -4.16 0.41 -1.63
CA SER A 207 -4.66 -0.95 -1.77
C SER A 207 -3.92 -1.95 -0.84
N PRO A 208 -3.80 -1.65 0.48
CA PRO A 208 -2.90 -2.38 1.36
C PRO A 208 -3.32 -3.85 1.53
N TRP A 209 -2.35 -4.75 1.50
CA TRP A 209 -2.58 -6.16 1.79
C TRP A 209 -2.51 -6.40 3.31
N LEU A 210 -3.66 -6.25 3.97
CA LEU A 210 -3.77 -6.18 5.43
C LEU A 210 -3.98 -7.53 6.13
N ASP A 211 -4.17 -8.61 5.38
CA ASP A 211 -4.25 -9.98 5.88
C ASP A 211 -3.57 -10.94 4.89
N LEU A 212 -2.36 -11.41 5.23
CA LEU A 212 -1.59 -12.31 4.37
C LEU A 212 -2.31 -13.63 4.06
N HIS A 213 -3.30 -14.01 4.88
CA HIS A 213 -4.08 -15.23 4.72
C HIS A 213 -5.40 -15.02 3.97
N LEU A 214 -5.76 -13.77 3.68
CA LEU A 214 -6.99 -13.40 2.94
C LEU A 214 -8.21 -14.13 3.51
N THR A 215 -8.44 -13.98 4.82
CA THR A 215 -9.44 -14.77 5.56
C THR A 215 -10.87 -14.23 5.47
N ASN A 216 -11.05 -13.03 4.89
CA ASN A 216 -12.36 -12.41 4.80
C ASN A 216 -13.32 -13.26 3.92
N PRO A 217 -14.46 -13.72 4.49
CA PRO A 217 -15.34 -14.69 3.82
C PRO A 217 -16.04 -14.14 2.58
N ALA A 218 -16.09 -12.81 2.40
CA ALA A 218 -16.68 -12.17 1.24
C ALA A 218 -15.71 -12.00 0.05
N LEU A 219 -14.42 -12.30 0.22
CA LEU A 219 -13.41 -12.20 -0.84
C LEU A 219 -13.71 -12.98 -2.14
N PRO A 220 -14.34 -14.18 -2.12
CA PRO A 220 -14.62 -14.90 -3.37
C PRO A 220 -15.49 -14.11 -4.37
N ALA A 221 -16.31 -13.16 -3.91
CA ALA A 221 -17.07 -12.27 -4.78
C ALA A 221 -16.17 -11.23 -5.48
N TYR A 222 -15.14 -10.74 -4.79
CA TYR A 222 -14.16 -9.76 -5.29
C TYR A 222 -13.08 -10.42 -6.15
N ALA A 223 -12.66 -11.64 -5.82
CA ALA A 223 -11.66 -12.41 -6.58
C ALA A 223 -12.04 -12.61 -8.06
N ARG A 224 -13.35 -12.68 -8.34
CA ARG A 224 -13.89 -12.77 -9.71
C ARG A 224 -13.82 -11.46 -10.48
N ARG A 225 -13.81 -10.33 -9.79
CA ARG A 225 -13.77 -8.97 -10.37
C ARG A 225 -12.36 -8.42 -10.50
N ASP A 226 -11.45 -8.86 -9.65
CA ASP A 226 -10.04 -8.47 -9.68
C ASP A 226 -9.38 -8.99 -10.96
N VAL A 227 -8.85 -8.09 -11.78
CA VAL A 227 -8.22 -8.43 -13.07
C VAL A 227 -6.73 -8.77 -12.94
N LEU A 228 -6.12 -8.48 -11.79
CA LEU A 228 -4.67 -8.53 -11.59
C LEU A 228 -4.25 -9.60 -10.58
N LEU A 229 -4.99 -9.74 -9.49
CA LEU A 229 -4.64 -10.59 -8.37
C LEU A 229 -5.38 -11.93 -8.39
N ASP A 230 -4.75 -12.94 -7.80
CA ASP A 230 -5.33 -14.26 -7.57
C ASP A 230 -5.29 -14.59 -6.08
N GLN A 231 -6.44 -14.92 -5.49
CA GLN A 231 -6.59 -15.14 -4.06
C GLN A 231 -5.71 -16.30 -3.57
N ALA A 232 -5.81 -17.47 -4.20
CA ALA A 232 -5.05 -18.66 -3.80
C ALA A 232 -3.53 -18.45 -4.00
N GLY A 233 -3.15 -17.75 -5.07
CA GLY A 233 -1.78 -17.38 -5.34
C GLY A 233 -1.19 -16.46 -4.28
N LEU A 234 -1.95 -15.44 -3.87
CA LEU A 234 -1.55 -14.54 -2.79
C LEU A 234 -1.49 -15.26 -1.44
N GLN A 235 -2.46 -16.13 -1.12
CA GLN A 235 -2.40 -16.94 0.12
C GLN A 235 -1.13 -17.80 0.18
N ALA A 236 -0.72 -18.41 -0.93
CA ALA A 236 0.50 -19.21 -0.98
C ALA A 236 1.77 -18.37 -0.77
N LEU A 237 1.84 -17.17 -1.37
CA LEU A 237 2.98 -16.26 -1.18
C LEU A 237 2.96 -15.63 0.22
N GLY A 238 1.78 -15.28 0.73
CA GLY A 238 1.55 -14.71 2.05
C GLY A 238 1.98 -15.66 3.14
N ALA A 239 1.58 -16.93 3.06
CA ALA A 239 2.06 -17.98 3.97
C ALA A 239 3.59 -18.13 3.94
N LYS A 240 4.20 -18.08 2.75
CA LYS A 240 5.68 -18.16 2.63
C LYS A 240 6.37 -16.93 3.24
N PHE A 241 5.80 -15.74 3.09
CA PHE A 241 6.36 -14.51 3.65
C PHE A 241 6.09 -14.37 5.15
N ALA A 242 4.96 -14.88 5.65
CA ALA A 242 4.67 -14.96 7.08
C ALA A 242 5.71 -15.78 7.85
N GLY A 243 6.34 -16.76 7.21
CA GLY A 243 7.27 -17.67 7.87
C GLY A 243 6.55 -18.47 8.95
N ASP A 244 7.08 -18.46 10.17
CA ASP A 244 6.51 -19.21 11.30
C ASP A 244 5.45 -18.41 12.09
N ARG A 245 5.11 -17.19 11.64
CA ARG A 245 4.13 -16.34 12.31
C ARG A 245 2.71 -16.93 12.17
N SER A 246 1.95 -16.88 13.24
CA SER A 246 0.53 -17.24 13.24
C SER A 246 -0.27 -16.34 12.32
N ALA A 247 -1.32 -16.87 11.69
CA ALA A 247 -2.19 -16.12 10.78
C ALA A 247 -2.92 -14.93 11.44
N VAL A 248 -3.02 -14.93 12.76
CA VAL A 248 -3.64 -13.85 13.55
C VAL A 248 -2.61 -12.89 14.15
N ASP A 249 -1.31 -13.12 13.94
CA ASP A 249 -0.26 -12.19 14.38
C ASP A 249 -0.37 -10.89 13.56
N TYR A 250 -0.47 -9.75 14.23
CA TYR A 250 -0.70 -8.47 13.57
C TYR A 250 0.41 -8.11 12.56
N ARG A 251 1.63 -8.62 12.72
CA ARG A 251 2.71 -8.34 11.76
C ARG A 251 2.44 -8.94 10.38
N VAL A 252 1.66 -10.01 10.30
CA VAL A 252 1.19 -10.63 9.04
C VAL A 252 -0.29 -10.37 8.76
N ALA A 253 -0.97 -9.71 9.68
CA ALA A 253 -2.35 -9.33 9.54
C ALA A 253 -2.61 -7.99 10.24
N PRO A 254 -2.04 -6.88 9.74
CA PRO A 254 -2.20 -5.57 10.36
C PRO A 254 -3.67 -5.11 10.37
N LEU A 255 -4.58 -5.79 9.65
CA LEU A 255 -6.02 -5.63 9.88
C LEU A 255 -6.43 -5.83 11.34
N ARG A 256 -5.62 -6.49 12.18
CA ARG A 256 -5.91 -6.86 13.58
C ARG A 256 -4.96 -6.23 14.60
N GLY A 257 -4.02 -5.39 14.16
CA GLY A 257 -3.02 -4.81 15.06
C GLY A 257 -3.48 -3.56 15.79
N PRO A 258 -2.62 -3.04 16.70
CA PRO A 258 -2.90 -1.85 17.50
C PRO A 258 -2.88 -0.58 16.65
N LEU A 259 -3.94 0.23 16.73
CA LEU A 259 -4.10 1.44 15.92
C LEU A 259 -3.91 2.72 16.72
N ASN A 260 -4.28 2.71 18.01
CA ASN A 260 -4.18 3.86 18.89
C ASN A 260 -2.73 4.36 19.01
N GLY A 261 -2.45 5.52 18.41
CA GLY A 261 -1.11 6.12 18.29
C GLY A 261 -0.69 6.41 16.86
N MET A 262 -1.35 5.80 15.87
CA MET A 262 -1.22 6.17 14.45
C MET A 262 -1.70 7.62 14.21
N ARG A 263 -1.13 8.27 13.18
CA ARG A 263 -1.39 9.68 12.87
C ARG A 263 -1.68 9.85 11.39
N ASP A 264 -2.68 10.68 11.08
CA ASP A 264 -3.11 11.10 9.74
C ASP A 264 -3.03 9.98 8.69
N VAL A 265 -3.92 8.99 8.82
CA VAL A 265 -3.94 7.81 7.95
C VAL A 265 -4.73 8.11 6.69
N GLN A 266 -4.14 7.87 5.52
CA GLN A 266 -4.84 7.89 4.23
C GLN A 266 -4.88 6.51 3.60
N LEU A 267 -6.07 6.09 3.22
CA LEU A 267 -6.35 4.80 2.61
C LEU A 267 -6.91 5.03 1.22
N PHE A 268 -6.30 4.42 0.21
CA PHE A 268 -6.80 4.45 -1.15
C PHE A 268 -7.12 3.03 -1.59
N VAL A 269 -8.30 2.78 -2.16
CA VAL A 269 -8.63 1.44 -2.65
C VAL A 269 -9.61 1.48 -3.81
N GLY A 270 -9.43 0.61 -4.80
CA GLY A 270 -10.39 0.39 -5.88
C GLY A 270 -11.50 -0.57 -5.47
N THR A 271 -12.66 -0.48 -6.12
CA THR A 271 -13.76 -1.44 -5.84
C THR A 271 -13.66 -2.74 -6.64
N LYS A 272 -12.72 -2.86 -7.59
CA LYS A 272 -12.47 -4.07 -8.40
C LYS A 272 -11.15 -4.73 -8.02
N GLU A 273 -10.91 -4.89 -6.73
CA GLU A 273 -9.72 -5.58 -6.22
C GLU A 273 -10.00 -6.35 -4.92
N LEU A 274 -9.14 -7.32 -4.63
CA LEU A 274 -9.21 -8.16 -3.42
C LEU A 274 -9.09 -7.35 -2.12
N MET A 275 -8.28 -6.29 -2.10
CA MET A 275 -7.97 -5.56 -0.85
C MET A 275 -9.07 -4.59 -0.42
N CYS A 276 -10.12 -4.43 -1.23
CA CYS A 276 -11.23 -3.49 -1.02
C CYS A 276 -11.90 -3.66 0.34
N LEU A 277 -12.32 -4.88 0.67
CA LEU A 277 -13.06 -5.13 1.91
C LEU A 277 -12.20 -4.94 3.15
N ASP A 278 -10.99 -5.49 3.15
CA ASP A 278 -10.08 -5.38 4.30
C ASP A 278 -9.63 -3.93 4.51
N THR A 279 -9.47 -3.14 3.44
CA THR A 279 -9.17 -1.70 3.55
C THR A 279 -10.33 -0.92 4.16
N ILE A 280 -11.57 -1.23 3.76
CA ILE A 280 -12.78 -0.62 4.35
C ILE A 280 -12.91 -1.01 5.83
N GLU A 281 -12.65 -2.28 6.17
CA GLU A 281 -12.68 -2.76 7.55
C GLU A 281 -11.62 -2.06 8.41
N PHE A 282 -10.40 -1.89 7.88
CA PHE A 282 -9.34 -1.16 8.56
C PHE A 282 -9.69 0.31 8.80
N ALA A 283 -10.29 0.99 7.82
CA ALA A 283 -10.80 2.35 7.98
C ALA A 283 -11.85 2.45 9.10
N ASN A 284 -12.77 1.48 9.16
CA ASN A 284 -13.78 1.43 10.21
C ASN A 284 -13.17 1.19 11.59
N ARG A 285 -12.12 0.34 11.68
CA ARG A 285 -11.39 0.14 12.93
C ARG A 285 -10.69 1.41 13.39
N LEU A 286 -9.98 2.10 12.50
CA LEU A 286 -9.35 3.39 12.78
C LEU A 286 -10.36 4.40 13.34
N ALA A 287 -11.51 4.54 12.69
CA ALA A 287 -12.58 5.41 13.15
C ALA A 287 -13.15 5.00 14.51
N SER A 288 -13.29 3.70 14.79
CA SER A 288 -13.79 3.21 16.09
C SER A 288 -12.81 3.39 17.24
N GLU A 289 -11.52 3.61 16.93
CA GLU A 289 -10.44 3.86 17.88
C GLU A 289 -10.02 5.35 17.89
N ASP A 290 -10.86 6.24 17.33
CA ASP A 290 -10.65 7.70 17.23
C ASP A 290 -9.31 8.09 16.55
N VAL A 291 -8.80 7.24 15.65
CA VAL A 291 -7.62 7.53 14.84
C VAL A 291 -8.03 8.30 13.59
N PRO A 292 -7.52 9.52 13.36
CA PRO A 292 -7.85 10.30 12.16
C PRO A 292 -7.46 9.55 10.89
N ALA A 293 -8.47 9.24 10.07
CA ALA A 293 -8.30 8.50 8.83
C ALA A 293 -9.19 9.04 7.71
N GLN A 294 -8.66 9.03 6.48
CA GLN A 294 -9.39 9.33 5.26
C GLN A 294 -9.39 8.10 4.36
N LEU A 295 -10.57 7.67 3.92
CA LEU A 295 -10.74 6.55 2.99
C LEU A 295 -11.23 7.07 1.63
N ILE A 296 -10.39 6.90 0.60
CA ILE A 296 -10.67 7.29 -0.77
C ILE A 296 -10.95 6.02 -1.59
N ILE A 297 -12.19 5.88 -2.06
CA ILE A 297 -12.66 4.67 -2.77
C ILE A 297 -12.78 4.95 -4.26
N GLY A 298 -11.83 4.42 -5.03
CA GLY A 298 -11.85 4.38 -6.48
C GLY A 298 -12.96 3.48 -7.03
N ARG A 299 -14.16 4.04 -7.25
CA ARG A 299 -15.29 3.29 -7.83
C ARG A 299 -14.95 2.74 -9.22
N GLY A 300 -15.07 1.42 -9.36
CA GLY A 300 -14.77 0.71 -10.60
C GLY A 300 -13.27 0.57 -10.91
N LEU A 301 -12.39 1.11 -10.07
CA LEU A 301 -10.94 1.07 -10.24
C LEU A 301 -10.34 -0.25 -9.71
N TYR A 302 -9.18 -0.56 -10.27
CA TYR A 302 -8.40 -1.78 -10.06
C TYR A 302 -7.37 -1.61 -8.94
N HIS A 303 -6.66 -2.69 -8.64
CA HIS A 303 -5.61 -2.75 -7.61
C HIS A 303 -4.53 -1.68 -7.78
N ALA A 304 -4.26 -0.94 -6.70
CA ALA A 304 -3.28 0.14 -6.61
C ALA A 304 -3.46 1.25 -7.67
N TYR A 305 -4.71 1.62 -7.98
CA TYR A 305 -5.03 2.67 -8.97
C TYR A 305 -4.26 4.01 -8.79
N PRO A 306 -3.88 4.46 -7.58
CA PRO A 306 -3.15 5.73 -7.42
C PRO A 306 -1.79 5.77 -8.12
N LEU A 307 -1.18 4.60 -8.37
CA LEU A 307 0.13 4.53 -9.02
C LEU A 307 0.11 5.00 -10.47
N TYR A 308 -1.05 4.95 -11.13
CA TYR A 308 -1.16 5.13 -12.57
C TYR A 308 -1.39 6.59 -12.97
N ALA A 309 -0.96 6.97 -14.16
CA ALA A 309 -1.13 8.33 -14.70
C ALA A 309 -2.50 8.50 -15.37
N THR A 310 -3.57 8.24 -14.62
CA THR A 310 -4.96 8.52 -15.01
C THR A 310 -5.47 9.75 -14.26
N PRO A 311 -6.58 10.37 -14.66
CA PRO A 311 -7.22 11.44 -13.88
C PRO A 311 -7.47 11.06 -12.41
N GLU A 312 -7.95 9.84 -12.16
CA GLU A 312 -8.23 9.32 -10.82
C GLU A 312 -6.93 9.12 -10.01
N GLY A 313 -5.89 8.56 -10.66
CA GLY A 313 -4.57 8.43 -10.02
C GLY A 313 -3.91 9.79 -9.76
N GLN A 314 -4.13 10.77 -10.63
CA GLN A 314 -3.65 12.14 -10.43
C GLN A 314 -4.38 12.83 -9.28
N ALA A 315 -5.69 12.63 -9.13
CA ALA A 315 -6.44 13.14 -7.98
C ALA A 315 -5.92 12.54 -6.67
N ALA A 316 -5.68 11.22 -6.64
CA ALA A 316 -5.08 10.56 -5.48
C ALA A 316 -3.66 11.10 -5.17
N LEU A 317 -2.83 11.31 -6.21
CA LEU A 317 -1.50 11.92 -6.07
C LEU A 317 -1.55 13.30 -5.42
N LEU A 318 -2.49 14.14 -5.84
CA LEU A 318 -2.67 15.49 -5.29
C LEU A 318 -3.12 15.44 -3.82
N ALA A 319 -4.02 14.52 -3.47
CA ALA A 319 -4.45 14.32 -2.08
C ALA A 319 -3.27 13.88 -1.19
N MET A 320 -2.48 12.90 -1.64
CA MET A 320 -1.26 12.47 -0.94
C MET A 320 -0.25 13.62 -0.78
N ALA A 321 -0.01 14.39 -1.85
CA ALA A 321 0.94 15.49 -1.82
C ALA A 321 0.52 16.60 -0.83
N LYS A 322 -0.79 16.87 -0.69
CA LYS A 322 -1.30 17.84 0.30
C LYS A 322 -0.96 17.41 1.72
N THR A 323 -1.14 16.13 2.04
CA THR A 323 -0.76 15.59 3.36
C THR A 323 0.73 15.61 3.60
N ILE A 324 1.54 15.19 2.62
CA ILE A 324 3.01 15.19 2.75
C ILE A 324 3.56 16.61 3.01
N LYS A 325 2.89 17.64 2.49
CA LYS A 325 3.25 19.05 2.73
C LYS A 325 2.79 19.59 4.10
N GLY A 326 1.98 18.84 4.86
CA GLY A 326 1.36 19.33 6.09
C GLY A 326 0.27 20.38 5.85
N GLU A 327 -0.32 20.42 4.65
CA GLU A 327 -1.38 21.37 4.28
C GLU A 327 -2.78 20.91 4.73
N VAL A 328 -2.88 19.79 5.45
CA VAL A 328 -4.10 19.33 6.10
C VAL A 328 -4.11 19.87 7.52
N LYS A 329 -4.96 20.88 7.76
CA LYS A 329 -5.27 21.32 9.12
C LYS A 329 -6.21 20.30 9.75
N HIS A 330 -5.81 19.73 10.88
CA HIS A 330 -6.74 19.09 11.79
C HIS A 330 -7.31 20.20 12.67
N ASP A 331 -8.53 20.64 12.37
CA ASP A 331 -9.31 21.53 13.24
C ASP A 331 -9.87 20.74 14.43
#